data_AF-A0A3S1CMX8-F1
#
_entry.id   AF-A0A3S1CMX8-F1
#
_cell.length_a   1.000
_cell.length_b   1.000
_cell.length_c   1.000
_cell.angle_alpha   90.00
_cell.angle_beta   90.00
_cell.angle_gamma   90.00
#
_symmetry.space_group_name_H-M   'P 1'
#
loop_
_entity.id
_entity.type
_entity.pdbx_description
1 polymer ?
#
loop_
_entity_poly.entity_id
_entity_poly.type
_entity_poly.pdbx_seq_one_letter_code
_entity_poly.pdbx_strand_id
1 'polypeptide(L)'
;MIRRILFILTIIITANVGTSKSVVASEKSKECSFTQTNPGVLVSQGNPSTKLVSFSEVGGTPTQMNVTCYKPVFLSVSAPIQVSGHSFTPVSSFAIVRTPQGNSTKTGDAPVALPEGTTPIQINFSVDRGRRLRSGNYRYIVKFTVVTQ
;
A
#
# COMPACT_ATOMS: atom_id res chain seq x y z
N MET A 1 11.78 -30.35 -11.81
CA MET A 1 12.85 -29.32 -11.67
C MET A 1 12.23 -27.93 -11.82
N ILE A 2 12.08 -27.20 -10.71
CA ILE A 2 11.45 -25.87 -10.70
C ILE A 2 12.55 -24.82 -10.90
N ARG A 3 12.50 -24.12 -12.03
CA ARG A 3 13.47 -23.09 -12.40
C ARG A 3 13.09 -21.78 -11.71
N ARG A 4 13.72 -21.48 -10.57
CA ARG A 4 13.58 -20.19 -9.87
C ARG A 4 14.41 -19.15 -10.61
N ILE A 5 13.76 -18.16 -11.22
CA ILE A 5 14.45 -17.05 -11.90
C ILE A 5 14.36 -15.82 -10.98
N LEU A 6 15.51 -15.34 -10.53
CA LEU A 6 15.67 -14.16 -9.68
C LEU A 6 15.97 -12.97 -10.61
N PHE A 7 15.04 -12.02 -10.74
CA PHE A 7 15.31 -10.74 -11.42
C PHE A 7 15.64 -9.68 -10.36
N ILE A 8 16.88 -9.16 -10.40
CA ILE A 8 17.30 -7.99 -9.63
C ILE A 8 17.38 -6.83 -10.61
N LEU A 9 16.49 -5.85 -10.48
CA LEU A 9 16.52 -4.62 -11.27
C LEU A 9 16.80 -3.43 -10.33
N THR A 10 17.87 -2.69 -10.61
CA THR A 10 18.25 -1.46 -9.91
C THR A 10 17.84 -0.26 -10.76
N ILE A 11 17.15 0.71 -10.18
CA ILE A 11 16.79 1.97 -10.84
C ILE A 11 17.24 3.13 -9.95
N ILE A 12 18.02 4.05 -10.52
CA ILE A 12 18.36 5.34 -9.92
C ILE A 12 17.50 6.40 -10.60
N ILE A 13 16.79 7.23 -9.83
CA ILE A 13 16.11 8.42 -10.37
C ILE A 13 16.50 9.63 -9.51
N THR A 14 17.20 10.58 -10.13
CA THR A 14 17.30 11.96 -9.68
C THR A 14 16.15 12.77 -10.28
N ALA A 15 15.47 13.58 -9.47
CA ALA A 15 14.54 14.59 -9.97
C ALA A 15 14.59 15.86 -9.12
N ASN A 16 14.77 17.00 -9.79
CA ASN A 16 14.58 18.33 -9.24
C ASN A 16 13.10 18.77 -9.30
N VAL A 17 12.83 19.72 -8.42
CA VAL A 17 11.58 20.31 -7.93
C VAL A 17 10.55 20.69 -9.01
N GLY A 18 9.29 20.31 -8.81
CA GLY A 18 8.15 20.92 -9.50
C GLY A 18 6.91 20.02 -9.58
N THR A 19 5.90 20.30 -8.75
CA THR A 19 4.54 19.70 -8.77
C THR A 19 4.44 18.17 -8.53
N SER A 20 4.19 17.81 -7.28
CA SER A 20 4.02 16.42 -6.81
C SER A 20 2.71 15.79 -7.32
N LYS A 21 2.68 15.34 -8.58
CA LYS A 21 1.79 14.24 -8.96
C LYS A 21 2.39 12.96 -8.37
N SER A 22 1.67 12.30 -7.45
CA SER A 22 2.10 11.00 -6.93
C SER A 22 1.94 9.97 -8.05
N VAL A 23 2.99 9.76 -8.83
CA VAL A 23 3.06 8.68 -9.82
C VAL A 23 3.34 7.39 -9.06
N VAL A 24 2.30 6.59 -8.85
CA VAL A 24 2.45 5.17 -8.51
C VAL A 24 2.56 4.43 -9.84
N ALA A 25 3.68 3.74 -10.06
CA ALA A 25 3.84 2.87 -11.22
C ALA A 25 2.75 1.78 -11.17
N SER A 26 1.84 1.80 -12.14
CA SER A 26 0.86 0.73 -12.34
C SER A 26 1.62 -0.47 -12.93
N GLU A 27 2.04 -1.40 -12.08
CA GLU A 27 2.56 -2.69 -12.53
C GLU A 27 1.37 -3.51 -13.03
N LYS A 28 1.29 -3.68 -14.35
CA LYS A 28 0.39 -4.68 -14.95
C LYS A 28 0.94 -6.06 -14.59
N SER A 29 0.26 -6.79 -13.70
CA SER A 29 0.36 -8.24 -13.76
C SER A 29 -0.43 -8.71 -15.00
N LYS A 30 -0.12 -9.89 -15.54
CA LYS A 30 -0.91 -10.43 -16.67
C LYS A 30 -2.35 -10.75 -16.24
N GLU A 31 -2.55 -10.85 -14.93
CA GLU A 31 -3.76 -11.31 -14.27
C GLU A 31 -4.69 -10.16 -13.85
N CYS A 32 -4.12 -9.03 -13.40
CA CYS A 32 -4.88 -7.88 -12.94
C CYS A 32 -4.21 -6.54 -13.29
N SER A 33 -5.04 -5.51 -13.42
CA SER A 33 -4.61 -4.12 -13.54
C SER A 33 -5.09 -3.31 -12.34
N PHE A 34 -4.29 -2.29 -11.97
CA PHE A 34 -4.52 -1.48 -10.78
C PHE A 34 -4.64 -0.01 -11.19
N THR A 35 -5.77 0.60 -10.84
CA THR A 35 -6.05 2.02 -11.08
C THR A 35 -6.34 2.70 -9.76
N GLN A 36 -5.45 3.61 -9.34
CA GLN A 36 -5.71 4.42 -8.16
C GLN A 36 -6.77 5.48 -8.48
N THR A 37 -7.85 5.50 -7.71
CA THR A 37 -8.94 6.47 -7.87
C THR A 37 -8.75 7.66 -6.94
N ASN A 38 -8.25 7.43 -5.72
CA ASN A 38 -7.97 8.50 -4.75
C ASN A 38 -6.73 8.17 -3.90
N PRO A 39 -5.69 9.03 -3.87
CA PRO A 39 -4.58 8.87 -2.92
C PRO A 39 -5.05 9.01 -1.47
N GLY A 40 -4.49 8.19 -0.57
CA GLY A 40 -4.73 8.33 0.86
C GLY A 40 -3.90 9.45 1.49
N VAL A 41 -4.38 9.95 2.64
CA VAL A 41 -3.71 10.95 3.49
C VAL A 41 -3.41 10.32 4.85
N LEU A 42 -2.16 10.43 5.27
CA LEU A 42 -1.71 9.99 6.59
C LEU A 42 -1.83 11.13 7.59
N VAL A 43 -2.28 10.80 8.80
CA VAL A 43 -2.31 11.70 9.94
C VAL A 43 -1.53 11.10 11.10
N SER A 44 -1.01 11.98 11.94
CA SER A 44 -0.27 11.62 13.16
C SER A 44 -1.25 11.22 14.27
N GLN A 45 -1.05 10.05 14.89
CA GLN A 45 -1.89 9.53 15.97
C GLN A 45 -1.06 9.30 17.25
N GLY A 46 -1.69 9.51 18.41
CA GLY A 46 -1.09 9.33 19.75
C GLY A 46 -0.64 10.64 20.42
N ASN A 47 -0.39 10.60 21.74
CA ASN A 47 0.17 11.71 22.52
C ASN A 47 1.29 11.23 23.46
N PRO A 48 2.59 11.50 23.19
CA PRO A 48 3.09 12.16 21.97
C PRO A 48 2.81 11.30 20.73
N SER A 49 2.64 11.93 19.56
CA SER A 49 2.34 11.15 18.36
C SER A 49 3.49 10.24 17.96
N THR A 50 3.24 8.93 17.91
CA THR A 50 4.22 7.91 17.51
C THR A 50 3.85 7.21 16.21
N LYS A 51 2.59 7.38 15.76
CA LYS A 51 2.00 6.64 14.64
C LYS A 51 1.59 7.55 13.50
N LEU A 52 1.75 7.04 12.27
CA LEU A 52 1.13 7.58 11.06
C LEU A 52 0.06 6.60 10.60
N VAL A 53 -1.17 7.08 10.41
CA VAL A 53 -2.30 6.24 10.02
C VAL A 53 -3.16 6.91 8.96
N SER A 54 -3.83 6.13 8.12
CA SER A 54 -4.77 6.64 7.11
C SER A 54 -6.24 6.42 7.47
N PHE A 55 -6.52 6.04 8.71
CA PHE A 55 -7.86 5.69 9.18
C PHE A 55 -8.77 6.93 9.26
N SER A 56 -9.95 6.85 8.63
CA SER A 56 -10.93 7.95 8.60
C SER A 56 -11.39 8.36 10.00
N GLU A 57 -11.46 7.40 10.92
CA GLU A 57 -11.91 7.56 12.31
C GLU A 57 -11.03 8.52 13.13
N VAL A 58 -9.81 8.80 12.65
CA VAL A 58 -8.87 9.74 13.29
C VAL A 58 -8.44 10.87 12.36
N GLY A 59 -9.22 11.12 11.30
CA GLY A 59 -9.00 12.22 10.36
C GLY A 59 -8.03 11.93 9.21
N GLY A 60 -7.55 10.69 9.08
CA GLY A 60 -6.83 10.26 7.89
C GLY A 60 -7.77 10.02 6.72
N THR A 61 -7.22 9.75 5.53
CA THR A 61 -8.01 9.25 4.40
C THR A 61 -7.40 7.97 3.84
N PRO A 62 -8.18 6.88 3.72
CA PRO A 62 -7.75 5.65 3.10
C PRO A 62 -7.46 5.85 1.61
N THR A 63 -6.52 5.07 1.06
CA THR A 63 -6.32 5.04 -0.40
C THR A 63 -7.46 4.25 -1.05
N GLN A 64 -7.99 4.75 -2.16
CA GLN A 64 -9.01 4.05 -2.96
C GLN A 64 -8.43 3.65 -4.31
N MET A 65 -8.70 2.41 -4.71
CA MET A 65 -8.24 1.85 -5.98
C MET A 65 -9.29 0.93 -6.58
N ASN A 66 -9.24 0.75 -7.90
CA ASN A 66 -9.93 -0.32 -8.60
C ASN A 66 -8.91 -1.38 -9.02
N VAL A 67 -9.22 -2.64 -8.74
CA VAL A 67 -8.48 -3.80 -9.22
C VAL A 67 -9.33 -4.51 -10.26
N THR A 68 -8.87 -4.54 -11.51
CA THR A 68 -9.58 -5.23 -12.59
C THR A 68 -8.81 -6.50 -12.97
N CYS A 69 -9.36 -7.66 -12.65
CA CYS A 69 -8.76 -8.96 -12.90
C CYS A 69 -9.44 -9.71 -14.05
N TYR A 70 -8.66 -10.43 -14.86
CA TYR A 70 -9.12 -11.20 -16.02
C TYR A 70 -9.46 -12.66 -15.69
N LYS A 71 -9.31 -13.05 -14.43
CA LYS A 71 -9.66 -14.35 -13.85
C LYS A 71 -9.70 -14.22 -12.33
N PRO A 72 -10.30 -15.19 -11.60
CA PRO A 72 -10.22 -15.20 -10.14
C PRO A 72 -8.77 -15.26 -9.64
N VAL A 73 -8.45 -14.44 -8.64
CA VAL A 73 -7.11 -14.35 -8.03
C VAL A 73 -7.17 -14.29 -6.52
N PHE A 74 -6.02 -14.49 -5.89
CA PHE A 74 -5.73 -14.15 -4.51
C PHE A 74 -4.81 -12.93 -4.47
N LEU A 75 -5.23 -11.89 -3.75
CA LEU A 75 -4.50 -10.65 -3.56
C LEU A 75 -3.93 -10.59 -2.14
N SER A 76 -2.64 -10.30 -2.01
CA SER A 76 -2.04 -9.93 -0.73
C SER A 76 -1.31 -8.59 -0.81
N VAL A 77 -1.06 -7.99 0.35
CA VAL A 77 -0.47 -6.65 0.48
C VAL A 77 0.79 -6.69 1.34
N SER A 78 1.82 -5.96 0.93
CA SER A 78 3.04 -5.81 1.72
C SER A 78 2.85 -4.89 2.93
N ALA A 79 3.86 -4.81 3.80
CA ALA A 79 3.98 -3.70 4.74
C ALA A 79 4.15 -2.36 3.96
N PRO A 80 3.73 -1.22 4.54
CA PRO A 80 4.08 0.10 4.04
C PRO A 80 5.61 0.30 3.91
N ILE A 81 6.04 0.78 2.76
CA ILE A 81 7.45 1.07 2.44
C ILE A 81 7.62 2.58 2.36
N GLN A 82 8.47 3.15 3.21
CA GLN A 82 8.74 4.59 3.18
C GLN A 82 9.53 4.96 1.94
N VAL A 83 9.07 5.99 1.21
CA VAL A 83 9.73 6.51 0.00
C VAL A 83 10.15 7.96 0.13
N SER A 84 9.69 8.68 1.17
CA SER A 84 10.07 10.06 1.44
C SER A 84 9.86 10.44 2.91
N GLY A 85 10.53 11.50 3.36
CA GLY A 85 10.45 12.05 4.71
C GLY A 85 11.57 11.54 5.62
N HIS A 86 11.45 11.81 6.92
CA HIS A 86 12.44 11.35 7.90
C HIS A 86 12.38 9.84 8.05
N SER A 87 13.43 9.13 7.64
CA SER A 87 13.47 7.67 7.78
C SER A 87 13.49 7.22 9.24
N PHE A 88 12.76 6.16 9.54
CA PHE A 88 12.86 5.44 10.80
C PHE A 88 12.51 3.96 10.61
N THR A 89 13.03 3.10 11.47
CA THR A 89 12.60 1.70 11.57
C THR A 89 11.31 1.64 12.38
N PRO A 90 10.18 1.18 11.80
CA PRO A 90 8.93 1.03 12.54
C PRO A 90 9.04 -0.11 13.56
N VAL A 91 8.42 0.06 14.74
CA VAL A 91 8.19 -1.06 15.67
C VAL A 91 7.00 -1.92 15.23
N SER A 92 6.08 -1.32 14.49
CA SER A 92 4.96 -2.02 13.86
C SER A 92 4.59 -1.29 12.56
N SER A 93 4.31 -2.03 11.51
CA SER A 93 3.83 -1.45 10.26
C SER A 93 2.97 -2.46 9.51
N PHE A 94 1.79 -2.01 9.09
CA PHE A 94 0.88 -2.86 8.34
C PHE A 94 -0.02 -2.04 7.41
N ALA A 95 -0.45 -2.71 6.34
CA ALA A 95 -1.49 -2.30 5.43
C ALA A 95 -2.68 -3.24 5.57
N ILE A 96 -3.89 -2.73 5.41
CA ILE A 96 -5.14 -3.49 5.38
C ILE A 96 -5.85 -3.16 4.08
N VAL A 97 -6.19 -4.19 3.30
CA VAL A 97 -7.05 -4.09 2.13
C VAL A 97 -8.45 -4.52 2.52
N ARG A 98 -9.46 -3.72 2.19
CA ARG A 98 -10.88 -4.05 2.36
C ARG A 98 -11.57 -4.05 1.00
N THR A 99 -12.42 -5.04 0.78
CA THR A 99 -13.32 -5.09 -0.38
C THR A 99 -14.76 -4.75 0.05
N PRO A 100 -15.65 -4.37 -0.88
CA PRO A 100 -17.06 -4.06 -0.59
C PRO A 100 -17.82 -5.22 0.03
N GLN A 101 -17.40 -6.45 -0.25
CA GLN A 101 -18.02 -7.67 0.26
C GLN A 101 -17.66 -7.96 1.73
N GLY A 102 -16.93 -7.05 2.39
CA GLY A 102 -16.52 -7.20 3.79
C GLY A 102 -15.26 -8.04 3.99
N ASN A 103 -14.72 -8.63 2.92
CA ASN A 103 -13.47 -9.39 2.98
C ASN A 103 -12.28 -8.44 3.18
N SER A 104 -11.26 -8.90 3.90
CA SER A 104 -10.04 -8.13 4.10
C SER A 104 -8.81 -9.01 4.20
N THR A 105 -7.66 -8.43 3.88
CA THR A 105 -6.34 -8.99 4.15
C THR A 105 -5.45 -7.91 4.74
N LYS A 106 -4.49 -8.30 5.56
CA LYS A 106 -3.48 -7.43 6.15
C LYS A 106 -2.09 -7.92 5.76
N THR A 107 -1.09 -7.05 5.89
CA THR A 107 0.33 -7.43 5.82
C THR A 107 0.61 -8.70 6.63
N GLY A 108 1.03 -9.76 5.92
CA GLY A 108 1.39 -11.05 6.51
C GLY A 108 0.23 -12.03 6.72
N ASP A 109 -1.02 -11.59 6.52
CA ASP A 109 -2.20 -12.44 6.65
C ASP A 109 -2.46 -13.24 5.36
N ALA A 110 -3.46 -14.13 5.43
CA ALA A 110 -3.95 -14.86 4.26
C ALA A 110 -4.41 -13.87 3.15
N PRO A 111 -4.12 -14.17 1.87
CA PRO A 111 -4.60 -13.38 0.75
C PRO A 111 -6.14 -13.30 0.69
N VAL A 112 -6.66 -12.20 0.17
CA VAL A 112 -8.09 -12.05 -0.12
C VAL A 112 -8.42 -12.54 -1.53
N ALA A 113 -9.49 -13.32 -1.67
CA ALA A 113 -9.99 -13.73 -2.97
C ALA A 113 -10.66 -12.55 -3.69
N LEU A 114 -10.27 -12.31 -4.94
CA LEU A 114 -10.94 -11.38 -5.84
C LEU A 114 -11.53 -12.16 -7.03
N PRO A 115 -12.79 -11.87 -7.42
CA PRO A 115 -13.39 -12.46 -8.61
C PRO A 115 -12.78 -11.85 -9.88
N GLU A 116 -13.11 -12.46 -11.02
CA GLU A 116 -12.94 -11.80 -12.31
C GLU A 116 -13.80 -10.52 -12.38
N GLY A 117 -13.29 -9.50 -13.09
CA GLY A 117 -13.92 -8.21 -13.23
C GLY A 117 -13.28 -7.13 -12.36
N THR A 118 -14.00 -6.03 -12.16
CA THR A 118 -13.50 -4.88 -11.40
C THR A 118 -14.00 -4.92 -9.96
N THR A 119 -13.06 -4.98 -9.02
CA THR A 119 -13.34 -4.87 -7.59
C THR A 119 -12.74 -3.56 -7.07
N PRO A 120 -13.56 -2.60 -6.57
CA PRO A 120 -13.02 -1.46 -5.84
C PRO A 120 -12.44 -1.95 -4.52
N ILE A 121 -11.31 -1.40 -4.09
CA ILE A 121 -10.66 -1.72 -2.84
C ILE A 121 -10.31 -0.44 -2.08
N GLN A 122 -10.31 -0.55 -0.77
CA GLN A 122 -9.85 0.49 0.13
C GLN A 122 -8.63 -0.01 0.89
N ILE A 123 -7.61 0.84 1.00
CA ILE A 123 -6.36 0.49 1.65
C ILE A 123 -6.12 1.45 2.81
N ASN A 124 -5.96 0.87 4.00
CA ASN A 124 -5.53 1.59 5.18
C ASN A 124 -4.12 1.23 5.57
N PHE A 125 -3.38 2.18 6.13
CA PHE A 125 -2.03 1.97 6.62
C PHE A 125 -1.91 2.40 8.08
N SER A 126 -1.00 1.74 8.77
CA SER A 126 -0.51 2.13 10.08
C SER A 126 1.00 1.90 10.14
N VAL A 127 1.74 2.92 10.56
CA VAL A 127 3.19 2.87 10.76
C VAL A 127 3.50 3.46 12.13
N ASP A 128 3.96 2.63 13.06
CA ASP A 128 4.33 3.04 14.41
C ASP A 128 5.84 3.09 14.55
N ARG A 129 6.36 4.24 14.96
CA ARG A 129 7.77 4.42 15.29
C ARG A 129 8.12 3.91 16.69
N GLY A 130 7.12 3.75 17.57
CA GLY A 130 7.30 3.40 18.99
C GLY A 130 7.82 4.55 19.86
N ARG A 131 8.11 5.70 19.24
CA ARG A 131 8.56 6.93 19.89
C ARG A 131 8.07 8.13 19.08
N ARG A 132 8.13 9.32 19.69
CA ARG A 132 7.63 10.56 19.10
C ARG A 132 8.11 10.75 17.65
N LEU A 133 7.19 10.98 16.72
CA LEU A 133 7.48 11.31 15.33
C LEU A 133 8.13 12.69 15.23
N ARG A 134 9.00 12.85 14.25
CA ARG A 134 9.49 14.19 13.87
C ARG A 134 8.41 14.88 13.05
N SER A 135 8.30 16.20 13.17
CA SER A 135 7.46 16.96 12.26
C SER A 135 8.01 16.84 10.83
N GLY A 136 7.11 16.71 9.85
CA GLY A 136 7.47 16.65 8.44
C GLY A 136 6.49 15.84 7.61
N ASN A 137 6.72 15.87 6.29
CA ASN A 137 5.93 15.12 5.33
C ASN A 137 6.53 13.73 5.12
N TYR A 138 5.68 12.72 5.21
CA TYR A 138 6.04 11.31 5.00
C TYR A 138 5.27 10.75 3.82
N ARG A 139 5.92 9.92 3.01
CA ARG A 139 5.25 9.19 1.92
C ARG A 139 5.56 7.72 2.02
N TYR A 140 4.54 6.90 1.81
CA TYR A 140 4.63 5.45 1.80
C TYR A 140 3.99 4.89 0.54
N ILE A 141 4.48 3.73 0.12
CA ILE A 141 3.86 2.89 -0.90
C ILE A 141 3.61 1.50 -0.32
N VAL A 142 2.80 0.69 -1.02
CA VAL A 142 2.68 -0.74 -0.77
C VAL A 142 2.85 -1.50 -2.07
N LYS A 143 3.18 -2.79 -1.95
CA LYS A 143 3.20 -3.73 -3.06
C LYS A 143 2.03 -4.69 -2.94
N PHE A 144 1.45 -5.02 -4.07
CA PHE A 144 0.47 -6.07 -4.19
C PHE A 144 1.13 -7.32 -4.76
N THR A 145 0.78 -8.47 -4.21
CA THR A 145 1.11 -9.76 -4.80
C THR A 145 -0.19 -10.40 -5.27
N VAL A 146 -0.21 -10.82 -6.53
CA VAL A 146 -1.35 -11.47 -7.16
C VAL A 146 -0.93 -12.89 -7.51
N VAL A 147 -1.70 -13.88 -7.07
CA VAL A 147 -1.56 -15.28 -7.49
C VAL A 147 -2.90 -15.78 -7.98
N THR A 148 -2.89 -16.63 -9.01
CA THR A 148 -4.12 -17.24 -9.53
C THR A 148 -4.71 -18.21 -8.52
N GLN A 149 -6.03 -18.28 -8.46
CA GLN A 149 -6.73 -19.33 -7.72
C GLN A 149 -6.53 -20.70 -8.37
#